data_AF-A0A2K3LRH5-F1
#
_entry.id   AF-A0A2K3LRH5-F1
#
_cell.length_a   1.000
_cell.length_b   1.000
_cell.length_c   1.000
_cell.angle_alpha   90.00
_cell.angle_beta   90.00
_cell.angle_gamma   90.00
#
_symmetry.space_group_name_H-M   'P 1'
#
loop_
_entity.id
_entity.type
_entity.pdbx_description
1 polymer ?
#
loop_
_entity_poly.entity_id
_entity_poly.type
_entity_poly.pdbx_seq_one_letter_code
_entity_poly.pdbx_strand_id
1 'polypeptide(L)'
;IRDKGINCPLNCVVCNGNFEDSTRVLFLCPFAASIWRDSGVWNYVEAAVNSSNTVAETIFLLLQNLEEQKSARLAVIMWSIWKHCDIKLWNNVTETREQILNRVDHLLEDWRAAKNTKKTNNAAEAEMAVVMPLSWVQLHRQEQAAMCWQKPETSRIHWVVGITTNDE
;
A
#
# COMPACT_ATOMS: atom_id res chain seq x y z
N ILE A 1 -12.24 -20.11 4.31
CA ILE A 1 -11.54 -19.93 3.00
C ILE A 1 -11.65 -21.20 2.17
N ARG A 2 -11.32 -22.38 2.74
CA ARG A 2 -11.54 -23.69 2.09
C ARG A 2 -13.03 -23.98 1.84
N ASP A 3 -13.91 -23.55 2.76
CA ASP A 3 -15.36 -23.68 2.60
C ASP A 3 -15.95 -22.77 1.50
N LYS A 4 -15.12 -21.86 0.96
CA LYS A 4 -15.47 -21.01 -0.20
C LYS A 4 -14.86 -21.53 -1.51
N GLY A 5 -14.36 -22.77 -1.54
CA GLY A 5 -13.80 -23.41 -2.75
C GLY A 5 -12.38 -22.98 -3.11
N ILE A 6 -11.70 -22.19 -2.26
CA ILE A 6 -10.32 -21.77 -2.49
C ILE A 6 -9.39 -22.83 -1.88
N ASN A 7 -8.66 -23.54 -2.73
CA ASN A 7 -7.66 -24.52 -2.29
C ASN A 7 -6.42 -23.77 -1.80
N CYS A 8 -6.40 -23.41 -0.52
CA CYS A 8 -5.23 -22.80 0.11
C CYS A 8 -4.19 -23.90 0.38
N PRO A 9 -2.97 -23.80 -0.19
CA PRO A 9 -1.91 -24.76 0.09
C PRO A 9 -1.61 -24.83 1.60
N LEU A 10 -1.30 -26.02 2.08
CA LEU A 10 -0.83 -26.21 3.47
C LEU A 10 0.65 -25.84 3.63
N ASN A 11 1.37 -25.78 2.51
CA ASN A 11 2.78 -25.45 2.45
C ASN A 11 2.95 -24.05 1.88
N CYS A 12 3.98 -23.34 2.33
CA CYS A 12 4.33 -22.04 1.79
C CYS A 12 4.46 -22.08 0.27
N VAL A 13 3.68 -21.28 -0.44
CA VAL A 13 3.64 -21.20 -1.92
C VAL A 13 5.02 -20.90 -2.54
N VAL A 14 5.91 -20.27 -1.78
CA VAL A 14 7.22 -19.81 -2.26
C VAL A 14 8.31 -20.86 -2.06
N CYS A 15 8.42 -21.43 -0.85
CA CYS A 15 9.51 -22.34 -0.49
C CYS A 15 9.08 -23.80 -0.31
N ASN A 16 7.78 -24.10 -0.47
CA ASN A 16 7.17 -25.40 -0.23
C ASN A 16 7.43 -26.00 1.18
N GLY A 17 7.79 -25.16 2.15
CA GLY A 17 7.96 -25.60 3.53
C GLY A 17 6.62 -25.78 4.25
N ASN A 18 6.58 -26.72 5.19
CA ASN A 18 5.35 -27.11 5.90
C ASN A 18 4.72 -25.96 6.69
N PHE A 19 3.38 -25.98 6.77
CA PHE A 19 2.52 -25.12 7.58
C PHE A 19 2.64 -23.63 7.25
N GLU A 20 1.81 -23.16 6.32
CA GLU A 20 1.72 -21.75 5.98
C GLU A 20 0.91 -20.98 7.04
N ASP A 21 1.61 -20.24 7.90
CA ASP A 21 1.03 -19.13 8.67
C ASP A 21 1.60 -17.79 8.18
N SER A 22 0.93 -16.69 8.54
CA SER A 22 1.34 -15.36 8.11
C SER A 22 2.77 -15.00 8.56
N THR A 23 3.20 -15.49 9.73
CA THR A 23 4.56 -15.29 10.25
C THR A 23 5.59 -15.94 9.32
N ARG A 24 5.31 -17.16 8.86
CA ARG A 24 6.18 -17.90 7.97
C ARG A 24 6.24 -17.29 6.58
N VAL A 25 5.10 -16.91 6.02
CA VAL A 25 5.06 -16.25 4.69
C VAL A 25 5.86 -14.94 4.72
N LEU A 26 5.62 -14.12 5.75
CA LEU A 26 6.19 -12.78 5.79
C LEU A 26 7.64 -12.76 6.28
N PHE A 27 8.05 -13.62 7.22
CA PHE A 27 9.33 -13.49 7.91
C PHE A 27 10.22 -14.73 7.86
N LEU A 28 9.67 -15.94 8.05
CA LEU A 28 10.48 -17.16 8.26
C LEU A 28 10.76 -17.96 6.97
N CYS A 29 10.04 -17.68 5.89
CA CYS A 29 10.31 -18.25 4.58
C CYS A 29 11.74 -17.85 4.15
N PRO A 30 12.61 -18.79 3.73
CA PRO A 30 13.99 -18.46 3.34
C PRO A 30 14.07 -17.37 2.26
N PHE A 31 13.11 -17.36 1.33
CA PHE A 31 13.02 -16.32 0.32
C PHE A 31 12.64 -14.95 0.92
N ALA A 32 11.62 -14.90 1.79
CA ALA A 32 11.25 -13.68 2.49
C ALA A 32 12.39 -13.15 3.37
N ALA A 33 13.06 -14.04 4.12
CA ALA A 33 14.23 -13.70 4.93
C ALA A 33 15.37 -13.10 4.08
N SER A 34 15.58 -13.60 2.86
CA SER A 34 16.57 -13.00 1.94
C SER A 34 16.19 -11.57 1.55
N ILE A 35 14.92 -11.30 1.23
CA ILE A 35 14.44 -9.94 0.93
C ILE A 35 14.66 -9.01 2.13
N TRP A 36 14.37 -9.49 3.35
CA TRP A 36 14.58 -8.70 4.55
C TRP A 36 16.07 -8.41 4.82
N ARG A 37 16.98 -9.35 4.54
CA ARG A 37 18.42 -9.10 4.69
C ARG A 37 18.92 -7.96 3.81
N ASP A 38 18.36 -7.81 2.62
CA ASP A 38 18.73 -6.76 1.66
C ASP A 38 17.84 -5.51 1.73
N SER A 39 16.90 -5.47 2.68
CA SER A 39 15.94 -4.38 2.80
C SER A 39 16.49 -3.11 3.46
N GLY A 40 17.64 -3.20 4.14
CA GLY A 40 18.16 -2.15 5.02
C GLY A 40 17.45 -2.02 6.38
N VAL A 41 16.47 -2.90 6.68
CA VAL A 41 15.79 -2.94 7.99
C VAL A 41 15.92 -4.29 8.71
N TRP A 42 16.80 -5.18 8.24
CA TRP A 42 16.98 -6.54 8.75
C TRP A 42 17.13 -6.61 10.27
N ASN A 43 18.01 -5.79 10.86
CA ASN A 43 18.31 -5.86 12.30
C ASN A 43 17.06 -5.66 13.17
N TYR A 44 16.11 -4.82 12.73
CA TYR A 44 14.84 -4.61 13.43
C TYR A 44 13.92 -5.82 13.25
N VAL A 45 13.83 -6.35 12.03
CA VAL A 45 13.00 -7.51 11.68
C VAL A 45 13.45 -8.74 12.46
N GLU A 46 14.75 -9.04 12.45
CA GLU A 46 15.32 -10.17 13.17
C GLU A 46 15.05 -10.07 14.67
N ALA A 47 15.30 -8.90 15.28
CA ALA A 47 15.03 -8.69 16.69
C ALA A 47 13.53 -8.84 17.02
N ALA A 48 12.64 -8.31 16.19
CA ALA A 48 11.21 -8.37 16.42
C ALA A 48 10.66 -9.79 16.27
N VAL A 49 11.07 -10.52 15.24
CA VAL A 49 10.68 -11.92 15.01
C VAL A 49 11.14 -12.81 16.17
N ASN A 50 12.34 -12.59 16.70
CA ASN A 50 12.86 -13.36 17.83
C ASN A 50 12.20 -13.00 19.17
N SER A 51 11.49 -11.88 19.25
CA SER A 51 10.89 -11.36 20.49
C SER A 51 9.36 -11.45 20.51
N SER A 52 8.74 -12.04 19.49
CA SER A 52 7.28 -12.08 19.33
C SER A 52 6.78 -13.48 19.01
N ASN A 53 5.54 -13.79 19.41
CA ASN A 53 4.92 -15.11 19.17
C ASN A 53 3.93 -15.08 18.00
N THR A 54 3.47 -13.88 17.61
CA THR A 54 2.49 -13.72 16.54
C THR A 54 2.94 -12.67 15.53
N VAL A 55 2.50 -12.84 14.27
CA VAL A 55 2.73 -11.87 13.19
C VAL A 55 2.28 -10.46 13.58
N ALA A 56 1.18 -10.33 14.33
CA ALA A 56 0.63 -9.05 14.75
C ALA A 56 1.57 -8.36 15.75
N GLU A 57 2.02 -9.09 16.79
CA GLU A 57 3.01 -8.60 17.74
C GLU A 57 4.31 -8.19 17.03
N THR A 58 4.79 -8.98 16.08
CA THR A 58 5.98 -8.65 15.28
C THR A 58 5.80 -7.32 14.57
N ILE A 59 4.68 -7.14 13.87
CA ILE A 59 4.39 -5.92 13.11
C ILE A 59 4.27 -4.71 14.04
N PHE A 60 3.54 -4.82 15.15
CA PHE A 60 3.41 -3.71 16.09
C PHE A 60 4.75 -3.32 16.71
N LEU A 61 5.57 -4.30 17.10
CA LEU A 61 6.90 -4.05 17.65
C LEU A 61 7.80 -3.33 16.62
N LEU A 62 7.70 -3.70 15.34
CA LEU A 62 8.43 -3.00 14.28
C LEU A 62 7.95 -1.56 14.11
N LEU A 63 6.64 -1.34 14.02
CA LEU A 63 6.07 0.00 13.82
C LEU A 63 6.34 0.94 15.02
N GLN A 64 6.50 0.41 16.23
CA GLN A 64 6.87 1.20 17.41
C GLN A 64 8.33 1.63 17.41
N ASN A 65 9.22 0.86 16.76
CA ASN A 65 10.67 1.07 16.81
C ASN A 65 11.26 1.68 15.52
N LEU A 66 10.46 1.78 14.46
CA LEU A 66 10.89 2.30 13.16
C LEU A 66 10.39 3.73 12.93
N GLU A 67 11.29 4.56 12.38
CA GLU A 67 10.93 5.89 11.87
C GLU A 67 10.03 5.81 10.63
N GLU A 68 9.32 6.91 10.31
CA GLU A 68 8.31 6.96 9.23
C GLU A 68 8.81 6.34 7.91
N GLN A 69 10.02 6.68 7.47
CA GLN A 69 10.56 6.18 6.20
C GLN A 69 10.80 4.67 6.21
N LYS A 70 11.32 4.12 7.32
CA LYS A 70 11.54 2.68 7.48
C LYS A 70 10.24 1.93 7.67
N SER A 71 9.27 2.52 8.38
CA SER A 71 7.92 1.99 8.54
C SER A 71 7.18 1.91 7.19
N ALA A 72 7.33 2.92 6.34
CA ALA A 72 6.80 2.87 4.97
C ALA A 72 7.48 1.75 4.16
N ARG A 73 8.82 1.64 4.23
CA ARG A 73 9.57 0.57 3.55
C ARG A 73 9.15 -0.83 4.04
N LEU A 74 9.00 -1.01 5.36
CA LEU A 74 8.49 -2.23 5.96
C LEU A 74 7.14 -2.64 5.36
N ALA A 75 6.17 -1.70 5.35
CA ALA A 75 4.84 -1.97 4.84
C ALA A 75 4.84 -2.36 3.35
N VAL A 76 5.63 -1.66 2.53
CA VAL A 76 5.75 -1.95 1.10
C VAL A 76 6.44 -3.29 0.83
N ILE A 77 7.44 -3.67 1.63
CA ILE A 77 8.07 -5.01 1.52
C ILE A 77 7.06 -6.10 1.88
N MET A 78 6.34 -5.97 3.00
CA MET A 78 5.31 -6.95 3.39
C MET A 78 4.26 -7.12 2.29
N TRP A 79 3.78 -6.01 1.73
CA TRP A 79 2.85 -6.04 0.61
C TRP A 79 3.47 -6.69 -0.63
N SER A 80 4.74 -6.41 -0.93
CA SER A 80 5.42 -6.97 -2.11
C SER A 80 5.68 -8.46 -1.99
N ILE A 81 5.99 -8.97 -0.79
CA ILE A 81 6.09 -10.40 -0.47
C ILE A 81 4.73 -11.06 -0.66
N TRP A 82 3.67 -10.47 -0.07
CA TRP A 82 2.31 -10.97 -0.27
C TRP A 82 1.92 -10.99 -1.76
N LYS A 83 2.26 -9.94 -2.51
CA LYS A 83 1.98 -9.87 -3.95
C LYS A 83 2.74 -10.92 -4.75
N HIS A 84 3.98 -11.21 -4.37
CA HIS A 84 4.76 -12.30 -4.96
C HIS A 84 4.08 -13.66 -4.72
N CYS A 85 3.60 -13.92 -3.50
CA CYS A 85 2.84 -15.14 -3.18
C CYS A 85 1.57 -15.25 -4.01
N ASP A 86 0.81 -14.17 -4.17
CA ASP A 86 -0.39 -14.09 -5.01
C ASP A 86 -0.07 -14.42 -6.48
N ILE A 87 0.96 -13.78 -7.05
CA ILE A 87 1.41 -14.06 -8.42
C ILE A 87 1.85 -15.51 -8.58
N LYS A 88 2.60 -16.05 -7.62
CA LYS A 88 3.07 -17.43 -7.66
C LYS A 88 1.89 -18.42 -7.57
N LEU A 89 0.91 -18.14 -6.73
CA LEU A 89 -0.26 -19.00 -6.53
C LEU A 89 -1.13 -19.06 -7.78
N TRP A 90 -1.42 -17.92 -8.40
CA TRP A 90 -2.37 -17.84 -9.52
C TRP A 90 -1.74 -18.04 -10.90
N ASN A 91 -0.52 -17.54 -11.08
CA ASN A 91 0.14 -17.49 -12.39
C ASN A 91 1.34 -18.42 -12.48
N ASN A 92 1.73 -19.09 -11.39
CA ASN A 92 2.94 -19.91 -11.27
C ASN A 92 4.25 -19.18 -11.65
N VAL A 93 4.23 -17.84 -11.62
CA VAL A 93 5.40 -17.01 -11.91
C VAL A 93 6.19 -16.79 -10.62
N THR A 94 7.51 -17.04 -10.67
CA THR A 94 8.42 -16.73 -9.57
C THR A 94 9.20 -15.48 -9.90
N GLU A 95 9.00 -14.44 -9.09
CA GLU A 95 9.83 -13.24 -9.12
C GLU A 95 11.14 -13.46 -8.38
N THR A 96 12.17 -12.76 -8.84
CA THR A 96 13.46 -12.66 -8.16
C THR A 96 13.39 -11.68 -6.99
N ARG A 97 14.35 -11.80 -6.07
CA ARG A 97 14.51 -10.86 -4.95
C ARG A 97 14.69 -9.43 -5.45
N GLU A 98 15.47 -9.25 -6.51
CA GLU A 98 15.78 -7.96 -7.13
C GLU A 98 14.51 -7.33 -7.71
N GLN A 99 13.65 -8.10 -8.36
CA GLN A 99 12.36 -7.60 -8.86
C GLN A 99 11.46 -7.10 -7.73
N ILE A 100 11.44 -7.81 -6.59
CA ILE A 100 10.66 -7.40 -5.43
C ILE A 100 11.21 -6.13 -4.79
N LEU A 101 12.53 -6.02 -4.62
CA LEU A 101 13.16 -4.82 -4.06
C LEU A 101 13.02 -3.61 -5.00
N ASN A 102 13.17 -3.82 -6.32
CA ASN A 102 12.91 -2.77 -7.31
C ASN A 102 11.47 -2.27 -7.21
N ARG A 103 10.48 -3.16 -7.11
CA ARG A 103 9.08 -2.78 -6.88
C ARG A 103 8.93 -1.93 -5.61
N VAL A 104 9.59 -2.30 -4.52
CA VAL A 104 9.55 -1.54 -3.27
C VAL A 104 10.07 -0.12 -3.47
N ASP A 105 11.21 0.02 -4.14
CA ASP A 105 11.83 1.33 -4.38
C ASP A 105 10.94 2.22 -5.26
N HIS A 106 10.42 1.70 -6.37
CA HIS A 106 9.51 2.44 -7.26
C HIS A 106 8.23 2.88 -6.54
N LEU A 107 7.59 1.99 -5.76
CA LEU A 107 6.37 2.34 -5.02
C LEU A 107 6.60 3.45 -3.99
N LEU A 108 7.77 3.44 -3.32
CA LEU A 108 8.12 4.48 -2.36
C LEU A 108 8.45 5.80 -3.06
N GLU A 109 9.14 5.77 -4.19
CA GLU A 109 9.42 6.95 -5.02
C GLU A 109 8.14 7.58 -5.54
N ASP A 110 7.25 6.78 -6.14
CA ASP A 110 5.95 7.23 -6.64
C ASP A 110 5.10 7.86 -5.53
N TRP A 111 5.08 7.22 -4.36
CA TRP A 111 4.35 7.75 -3.20
C TRP A 111 4.93 9.09 -2.73
N ARG A 112 6.26 9.23 -2.67
CA ARG A 112 6.92 10.50 -2.31
C ARG A 112 6.63 11.59 -3.33
N ALA A 113 6.72 11.27 -4.62
CA ALA A 113 6.39 12.21 -5.70
C ALA A 113 4.94 12.69 -5.61
N ALA A 114 4.00 11.78 -5.38
CA ALA A 114 2.59 12.11 -5.21
C ALA A 114 2.33 12.96 -3.94
N LYS A 115 3.00 12.65 -2.83
CA LYS A 115 2.91 13.42 -1.57
C LYS A 115 3.44 14.85 -1.75
N ASN A 116 4.55 15.00 -2.47
CA ASN A 116 5.16 16.31 -2.75
C ASN A 116 4.27 17.17 -3.66
N THR A 117 3.68 16.57 -4.70
CA THR A 117 2.75 17.24 -5.62
C THR A 117 1.53 17.79 -4.89
N LYS A 118 0.97 17.03 -3.93
CA LYS A 118 -0.13 17.52 -3.08
C LYS A 118 0.31 18.69 -2.21
N LYS A 119 1.51 18.63 -1.64
CA LYS A 119 2.03 19.70 -0.78
C LYS A 119 2.23 21.00 -1.56
N THR A 120 2.75 20.93 -2.79
CA THR A 120 2.90 22.11 -3.66
C THR A 120 1.57 22.69 -4.08
N ASN A 121 0.59 21.85 -4.44
CA ASN A 121 -0.74 22.32 -4.81
C ASN A 121 -1.44 23.02 -3.65
N ASN A 122 -1.41 22.42 -2.45
CA ASN A 122 -2.00 23.02 -1.26
C ASN A 122 -1.33 24.36 -0.87
N ALA A 123 -0.01 24.47 -1.07
CA ALA A 123 0.72 25.72 -0.83
C ALA A 123 0.34 26.80 -1.85
N ALA A 124 0.28 26.44 -3.14
CA ALA A 124 -0.14 27.36 -4.19
C ALA A 124 -1.61 27.81 -4.01
N GLU A 125 -2.52 26.92 -3.61
CA GLU A 125 -3.90 27.27 -3.27
C GLU A 125 -3.98 28.20 -2.06
N ALA A 126 -3.18 27.95 -1.02
CA ALA A 126 -3.13 28.83 0.16
C ALA A 126 -2.56 30.21 -0.17
N GLU A 127 -1.52 30.29 -1.01
CA GLU A 127 -0.94 31.55 -1.48
C GLU A 127 -1.92 32.32 -2.38
N MET A 128 -2.61 31.62 -3.30
CA MET A 128 -3.63 32.23 -4.16
C MET A 128 -4.84 32.73 -3.36
N ALA A 129 -5.25 32.01 -2.31
CA ALA A 129 -6.34 32.41 -1.43
C ALA A 129 -6.05 33.68 -0.62
N VAL A 130 -4.78 33.98 -0.32
CA VAL A 130 -4.37 35.21 0.39
C VAL A 130 -4.40 36.43 -0.54
N VAL A 131 -4.23 36.25 -1.84
CA VAL A 131 -4.13 37.34 -2.84
C VAL A 131 -5.46 37.63 -3.54
N MET A 132 -6.42 36.71 -3.51
CA MET A 132 -7.68 36.85 -4.25
C MET A 132 -8.76 37.66 -3.49
N PRO A 133 -9.46 38.60 -4.17
CA PRO A 133 -10.58 39.32 -3.58
C PRO A 133 -11.71 38.37 -3.14
N LEU A 134 -12.40 38.70 -2.04
CA LEU A 134 -13.53 37.91 -1.50
C LEU A 134 -14.59 37.54 -2.55
N SER A 135 -14.77 38.37 -3.60
CA SER A 135 -15.70 38.11 -4.71
C SER A 135 -15.31 36.89 -5.56
N TRP A 136 -14.02 36.62 -5.75
CA TRP A 136 -13.54 35.47 -6.54
C TRP A 136 -13.56 34.17 -5.74
N VAL A 137 -13.29 34.24 -4.43
CA VAL A 137 -13.40 33.11 -3.49
C VAL A 137 -14.86 32.62 -3.38
N GLN A 138 -15.82 33.54 -3.48
CA GLN A 138 -17.25 33.23 -3.44
C GLN A 138 -17.73 32.48 -4.70
N LEU A 139 -17.24 32.88 -5.89
CA LEU A 139 -17.63 32.31 -7.19
C LEU A 139 -17.09 30.88 -7.36
N HIS A 140 -15.83 30.65 -7.00
CA HIS A 140 -15.19 29.33 -7.09
C HIS A 140 -15.80 28.30 -6.12
N ARG A 141 -16.27 28.76 -4.94
CA ARG A 141 -16.99 27.91 -3.97
C ARG A 141 -18.34 27.44 -4.49
N GLN A 142 -19.02 28.26 -5.31
CA GLN A 142 -20.28 27.89 -5.94
C GLN A 142 -20.09 26.84 -7.06
N GLU A 143 -19.01 26.93 -7.84
CA GLU A 143 -18.74 25.95 -8.91
C GLU A 143 -18.28 24.57 -8.38
N GLN A 144 -17.52 24.53 -7.28
CA GLN A 144 -17.07 23.25 -6.70
C GLN A 144 -18.15 22.50 -5.89
N ALA A 145 -19.19 23.19 -5.43
CA ALA A 145 -20.32 22.56 -4.74
C ALA A 145 -21.19 21.67 -5.65
N ALA A 146 -21.03 21.78 -6.97
CA ALA A 146 -21.80 21.02 -7.96
C ALA A 146 -21.19 19.65 -8.32
N MET A 147 -20.01 19.30 -7.80
CA MET A 147 -19.35 18.01 -8.09
C MET A 147 -19.52 17.03 -6.93
N CYS A 148 -20.69 16.37 -6.88
CA CYS A 148 -20.94 15.27 -5.95
C CYS A 148 -20.70 13.92 -6.63
N TRP A 149 -19.96 13.03 -5.96
CA TRP A 149 -19.80 11.65 -6.39
C TRP A 149 -21.15 10.91 -6.34
N GLN A 150 -21.64 10.45 -7.48
CA GLN A 150 -22.87 9.67 -7.59
C GLN A 150 -22.53 8.17 -7.72
N LYS A 151 -23.26 7.33 -6.98
CA LYS A 151 -23.07 5.87 -7.03
C LYS A 151 -23.63 5.31 -8.35
N PRO A 152 -22.86 4.51 -9.13
CA PRO A 152 -23.38 3.94 -10.38
C PRO A 152 -24.44 2.87 -10.10
N GLU A 153 -25.49 2.83 -10.93
CA GLU A 153 -26.56 1.83 -10.83
C GLU A 153 -26.20 0.47 -11.47
N THR A 154 -25.06 0.36 -12.15
CA THR A 154 -24.64 -0.90 -12.79
C THR A 154 -23.21 -1.29 -12.41
N SER A 155 -22.97 -2.60 -12.29
CA SER A 155 -21.77 -3.24 -11.73
C SER A 155 -20.46 -3.08 -12.53
N ARG A 156 -20.28 -1.98 -13.27
CA ARG A 156 -19.06 -1.67 -14.00
C ARG A 156 -18.48 -0.37 -13.44
N ILE A 157 -17.33 -0.47 -12.79
CA ILE A 157 -16.69 0.62 -12.03
C ILE A 157 -16.02 1.58 -13.03
N HIS A 158 -16.80 2.48 -13.60
CA HIS A 158 -16.28 3.64 -14.30
C HIS A 158 -16.95 4.88 -13.69
N TRP A 159 -16.18 5.67 -12.95
CA TRP A 159 -16.67 6.92 -12.40
C TRP A 159 -16.67 7.97 -13.51
N VAL A 160 -17.81 8.63 -13.72
CA VAL A 160 -17.95 9.73 -14.68
C VAL A 160 -18.29 10.99 -13.91
N VAL A 161 -17.57 12.09 -14.20
CA VAL A 161 -17.89 13.42 -13.66
C VAL A 161 -19.11 13.94 -14.42
N GLY A 162 -20.23 14.13 -13.72
CA GLY A 162 -21.44 14.75 -14.25
C GLY A 162 -21.64 16.15 -13.68
N ILE A 163 -22.12 17.08 -14.50
CA ILE A 163 -22.57 18.41 -14.07
C ILE A 163 -24.08 18.31 -13.91
N THR A 164 -24.60 18.53 -12.70
CA THR A 164 -26.04 18.73 -12.50
C THR A 164 -26.35 20.19 -12.80
N THR A 165 -26.91 20.48 -13.96
CA THR A 165 -27.63 21.73 -14.15
C THR A 165 -28.95 21.59 -13.39
N ASN A 166 -29.19 22.45 -12.41
CA ASN A 166 -30.51 22.58 -11.83
C ASN A 166 -31.43 23.10 -12.93
N ASP A 167 -32.28 22.23 -13.46
CA ASP A 167 -33.47 22.64 -14.19
C ASP A 167 -34.49 23.16 -13.16
N GLU A 168 -35.12 24.30 -13.50
CA GLU A 168 -36.13 25.04 -12.73
C GLU A 168 -37.35 24.21 -12.30
#